data_AF-A0A960FC51-F1
#
_entry.id   AF-A0A960FC51-F1
#
_cell.length_a   1.000
_cell.length_b   1.000
_cell.length_c   1.000
_cell.angle_alpha   90.00
_cell.angle_beta   90.00
_cell.angle_gamma   90.00
#
_symmetry.space_group_name_H-M   'P 1'
#
loop_
_entity.id
_entity.type
_entity.pdbx_description
1 polymer ?
#
loop_
_entity_poly.entity_id
_entity_poly.type
_entity_poly.pdbx_seq_one_letter_code
_entity_poly.pdbx_strand_id
1 'polypeptide(L)'
;MAIDTDALRVDLNDTAEVLGRMADVAACRTGKRWMRLVPDVSPDDIPTGPGILGTAFSARGPAIPEATWVPATDGRKGEQPASVGIAHGAGPDAFAQLRDAGVVLPEGWVPCQDNPRRGLVMELRGTADVAEVFDFITRAVTALCPAQVSGRFIAAFVEQR
;
A
#
# COMPACT_ATOMS: atom_id res chain seq x y z
N MET A 1 6.37 -0.19 20.41
CA MET A 1 5.19 -1.08 20.53
C MET A 1 3.99 -0.27 20.06
N ALA A 2 3.72 -0.30 18.76
CA ALA A 2 2.49 0.30 18.22
C ALA A 2 1.34 -0.62 18.62
N ILE A 3 0.32 -0.06 19.28
CA ILE A 3 -0.86 -0.84 19.64
C ILE A 3 -1.72 -0.89 18.38
N ASP A 4 -1.77 -2.05 17.76
CA ASP A 4 -2.69 -2.34 16.66
C ASP A 4 -4.11 -2.34 17.25
N THR A 5 -4.86 -1.26 17.06
CA THR A 5 -6.14 -1.07 17.79
C THR A 5 -7.37 -1.07 16.89
N ASP A 6 -7.28 -1.18 15.56
CA ASP A 6 -8.48 -1.37 14.73
C ASP A 6 -8.10 -1.87 13.32
N ALA A 7 -8.05 -3.19 13.15
CA ALA A 7 -8.01 -3.80 11.83
C ALA A 7 -9.44 -3.89 11.27
N LEU A 8 -9.70 -3.19 10.18
CA LEU A 8 -10.94 -3.21 9.42
C LEU A 8 -10.83 -4.20 8.26
N ARG A 9 -11.78 -5.14 8.16
CA ARG A 9 -11.96 -5.91 6.92
C ARG A 9 -12.70 -5.04 5.91
N VAL A 10 -12.15 -4.96 4.71
CA VAL A 10 -12.69 -4.13 3.62
C VAL A 10 -13.09 -5.04 2.47
N ASP A 11 -14.30 -4.87 1.98
CA ASP A 11 -14.76 -5.42 0.70
C ASP A 11 -14.75 -4.28 -0.33
N LEU A 12 -14.20 -4.47 -1.52
CA LEU A 12 -14.17 -3.41 -2.54
C LEU A 12 -15.57 -2.98 -3.00
N ASN A 13 -16.61 -3.77 -2.73
CA ASN A 13 -18.00 -3.38 -2.97
C ASN A 13 -18.60 -2.51 -1.85
N ASP A 14 -17.91 -2.35 -0.72
CA ASP A 14 -18.31 -1.51 0.41
C ASP A 14 -17.08 -0.84 1.06
N THR A 15 -16.67 0.29 0.48
CA THR A 15 -15.46 1.02 0.89
C THR A 15 -15.74 2.24 1.77
N ALA A 16 -17.00 2.51 2.12
CA ALA A 16 -17.39 3.75 2.76
C ALA A 16 -16.69 3.96 4.13
N GLU A 17 -16.59 2.90 4.93
CA GLU A 17 -15.95 2.99 6.25
C GLU A 17 -14.44 3.26 6.15
N VAL A 18 -13.72 2.54 5.27
CA VAL A 18 -12.27 2.72 5.13
C VAL A 18 -11.94 4.12 4.58
N LEU A 19 -12.72 4.61 3.61
CA LEU A 19 -12.54 5.94 3.05
C LEU A 19 -12.84 7.03 4.07
N GLY A 20 -13.86 6.85 4.91
CA GLY A 20 -14.14 7.76 6.03
C GLY A 20 -12.96 7.83 7.01
N ARG A 21 -12.43 6.68 7.43
CA ARG A 21 -11.26 6.62 8.33
C ARG A 21 -10.00 7.21 7.68
N MET A 22 -9.78 7.01 6.38
CA MET A 22 -8.69 7.66 5.64
C MET A 22 -8.87 9.18 5.64
N ALA A 23 -10.08 9.69 5.37
CA ALA A 23 -10.35 11.11 5.41
C ALA A 23 -10.09 11.72 6.80
N ASP A 24 -10.51 11.05 7.88
CA ASP A 24 -10.24 11.47 9.24
C ASP A 24 -8.73 11.54 9.55
N VAL A 25 -7.97 10.55 9.09
CA VAL A 25 -6.51 10.51 9.24
C VAL A 25 -5.83 11.62 8.44
N ALA A 26 -6.28 11.88 7.21
CA ALA A 26 -5.78 12.98 6.38
C ALA A 26 -6.06 14.35 7.00
N ALA A 27 -7.25 14.55 7.57
CA ALA A 27 -7.65 15.81 8.19
C ALA A 27 -6.78 16.17 9.41
N CYS A 28 -6.20 15.18 10.10
CA CYS A 28 -5.36 15.44 11.28
C CYS A 28 -4.05 16.16 10.96
N ARG A 29 -3.46 15.93 9.77
CA ARG A 29 -2.18 16.52 9.28
C ARG A 29 -0.97 16.44 10.22
N THR A 30 -1.00 15.53 11.21
CA THR A 30 0.05 15.43 12.25
C THR A 30 1.26 14.60 11.85
N GLY A 31 1.14 13.76 10.82
CA GLY A 31 2.14 12.75 10.45
C GLY A 31 2.30 11.61 11.44
N LYS A 32 1.42 11.52 12.45
CA LYS A 32 1.45 10.45 13.46
C LYS A 32 0.52 9.29 13.15
N ARG A 33 -0.33 9.42 12.14
CA ARG A 33 -1.32 8.41 11.78
C ARG A 33 -1.20 8.06 10.31
N TRP A 34 -1.28 6.78 9.99
CA TRP A 34 -1.21 6.26 8.62
C TRP A 34 -2.04 4.98 8.50
N MET A 35 -2.27 4.55 7.26
CA MET A 35 -2.98 3.31 6.97
C MET A 35 -1.99 2.28 6.41
N ARG A 36 -2.11 1.04 6.87
CA ARG A 36 -1.53 -0.15 6.27
C ARG A 36 -2.66 -0.95 5.62
N LEU A 37 -2.44 -1.51 4.44
CA LEU A 37 -3.40 -2.33 3.72
C LEU A 37 -2.71 -3.60 3.20
N VAL A 38 -3.33 -4.75 3.43
CA VAL A 38 -2.92 -6.04 2.87
C VAL A 38 -4.13 -6.74 2.23
N PRO A 39 -3.92 -7.55 1.19
CA PRO A 39 -5.00 -8.37 0.65
C PRO A 39 -5.37 -9.45 1.68
N ASP A 40 -6.67 -9.75 1.80
CA ASP A 40 -7.18 -10.83 2.65
C ASP A 40 -7.07 -12.15 1.89
N VAL A 41 -5.84 -12.69 1.87
CA VAL A 41 -5.46 -13.94 1.21
C VAL A 41 -4.81 -14.88 2.22
N SER A 42 -5.06 -16.19 2.11
CA SER A 42 -4.35 -17.16 2.94
C SER A 42 -2.91 -17.30 2.46
N PRO A 43 -1.92 -17.41 3.36
CA PRO A 43 -0.57 -17.82 2.96
C PRO A 43 -0.52 -19.14 2.21
N ASP A 44 -1.50 -20.03 2.44
CA ASP A 44 -1.62 -21.32 1.75
C ASP A 44 -2.08 -21.18 0.29
N ASP A 45 -2.66 -20.03 -0.07
CA ASP A 45 -3.10 -19.73 -1.45
C ASP A 45 -1.94 -19.23 -2.33
N ILE A 46 -0.75 -19.02 -1.74
CA ILE A 46 0.44 -18.61 -2.48
C ILE A 46 0.97 -19.82 -3.26
N PRO A 47 1.09 -19.75 -4.60
CA PRO A 47 1.59 -20.87 -5.39
C PRO A 47 2.97 -21.34 -4.91
N THR A 48 3.13 -22.63 -4.61
CA THR A 48 4.40 -23.24 -4.20
C THR A 48 5.25 -23.60 -5.44
N GLY A 49 5.68 -22.59 -6.19
CA GLY A 49 6.58 -22.77 -7.33
C GLY A 49 8.07 -22.82 -6.94
N PRO A 50 8.95 -23.41 -7.78
CA PRO A 50 10.39 -23.53 -7.51
C PRO A 50 11.14 -22.18 -7.33
N GLY A 51 10.49 -21.03 -7.57
CA GLY A 51 11.01 -19.69 -7.32
C GLY A 51 10.54 -19.00 -6.02
N ILE A 52 9.62 -19.61 -5.26
CA ILE A 52 8.97 -19.00 -4.07
C ILE A 52 9.47 -19.64 -2.76
N LEU A 53 9.88 -20.91 -2.77
CA LEU A 53 10.44 -21.61 -1.60
C LEU A 53 11.85 -21.13 -1.18
N GLY A 54 12.55 -20.36 -2.03
CA GLY A 54 13.87 -19.76 -1.72
C GLY A 54 13.82 -18.41 -1.00
N THR A 55 12.64 -17.94 -0.60
CA THR A 55 12.40 -16.55 -0.15
C THR A 55 13.09 -16.17 1.16
N ALA A 56 13.42 -17.13 2.03
CA ALA A 56 14.15 -16.87 3.27
C ALA A 56 15.59 -16.35 3.06
N PHE A 57 16.17 -16.52 1.86
CA PHE A 57 17.48 -15.99 1.47
C PHE A 57 17.42 -15.08 0.21
N SER A 58 16.22 -14.75 -0.29
CA SER A 58 16.07 -13.92 -1.47
C SER A 58 16.17 -12.44 -1.12
N ALA A 59 16.81 -11.62 -1.95
CA ALA A 59 16.86 -10.16 -1.81
C ALA A 59 15.52 -9.46 -2.15
N ARG A 60 14.39 -10.13 -1.89
CA ARG A 60 13.02 -9.68 -2.23
C ARG A 60 12.23 -9.30 -0.99
N GLY A 61 11.23 -8.45 -1.16
CA GLY A 61 10.26 -8.08 -0.12
C GLY A 61 9.25 -9.19 0.19
N PRO A 62 8.19 -8.90 0.96
CA PRO A 62 7.24 -9.90 1.44
C PRO A 62 6.47 -10.56 0.30
N ALA A 63 6.18 -11.86 0.43
CA ALA A 63 5.46 -12.63 -0.59
C ALA A 63 4.04 -12.09 -0.82
N ILE A 64 3.34 -11.72 0.26
CA ILE A 64 2.09 -10.98 0.19
C ILE A 64 2.44 -9.48 0.20
N PRO A 65 2.08 -8.71 -0.83
CA PRO A 65 2.37 -7.29 -0.87
C PRO A 65 1.58 -6.52 0.20
N GLU A 66 2.17 -5.43 0.66
CA GLU A 66 1.62 -4.56 1.68
C GLU A 66 1.77 -3.11 1.24
N ALA A 67 0.65 -2.37 1.24
CA ALA A 67 0.67 -0.94 1.02
C ALA A 67 0.64 -0.18 2.35
N THR A 68 1.39 0.92 2.41
CA THR A 68 1.31 1.91 3.48
C THR A 68 1.01 3.26 2.85
N TRP A 69 -0.07 3.90 3.29
CA TRP A 69 -0.40 5.27 2.91
C TRP A 69 -0.18 6.20 4.11
N VAL A 70 0.67 7.20 3.93
CA VAL A 70 0.91 8.28 4.89
C VAL A 70 0.29 9.56 4.34
N PRO A 71 -0.63 10.22 5.07
CA PRO A 71 -1.26 11.45 4.62
C PRO A 71 -0.25 12.60 4.55
N ALA A 72 -0.61 13.68 3.84
CA ALA A 72 0.14 14.93 3.87
C ALA A 72 0.19 15.49 5.29
N THR A 73 1.28 16.16 5.63
CA THR A 73 1.54 16.61 7.00
C THR A 73 2.06 18.04 7.04
N ASP A 74 1.78 18.75 8.12
CA ASP A 74 2.34 20.08 8.34
C ASP A 74 3.71 19.96 9.01
N GLY A 75 4.77 20.09 8.21
CA GLY A 75 6.15 20.03 8.66
C GLY A 75 6.71 21.39 9.07
N ARG A 76 7.82 21.38 9.83
CA ARG A 76 8.55 22.62 10.20
C ARG A 76 9.03 23.46 9.01
N LYS A 77 9.21 22.84 7.84
CA LYS A 77 9.69 23.47 6.60
C LYS A 77 8.58 23.65 5.57
N GLY A 78 7.32 23.56 5.99
CA GLY A 78 6.14 23.54 5.12
C GLY A 78 5.54 22.16 4.98
N GLU A 79 4.47 22.08 4.19
CA GLU A 79 3.72 20.87 3.90
C GLU A 79 4.65 19.78 3.34
N GLN A 80 4.59 18.59 3.94
CA GLN A 80 5.16 17.37 3.37
C GLN A 80 4.05 16.66 2.59
N PRO A 81 4.31 16.25 1.33
CA PRO A 81 3.31 15.56 0.52
C PRO A 81 2.92 14.22 1.16
N ALA A 82 1.72 13.74 0.82
CA ALA A 82 1.35 12.37 1.12
C ALA A 82 2.28 11.40 0.40
N SER A 83 2.43 10.18 0.92
CA SER A 83 3.22 9.14 0.28
C SER A 83 2.55 7.79 0.35
N VAL A 84 2.81 6.97 -0.66
CA VAL A 84 2.43 5.56 -0.71
C VAL A 84 3.69 4.73 -0.84
N GLY A 85 3.87 3.78 0.07
CA GLY A 85 4.88 2.73 -0.01
C GLY A 85 4.22 1.39 -0.29
N ILE A 86 4.82 0.56 -1.15
CA ILE A 86 4.35 -0.81 -1.38
C ILE A 86 5.52 -1.78 -1.22
N ALA A 87 5.51 -2.58 -0.17
CA ALA A 87 6.43 -3.69 0.00
C ALA A 87 5.93 -4.90 -0.80
N HIS A 88 6.77 -5.54 -1.61
CA HIS A 88 6.35 -6.64 -2.48
C HIS A 88 7.49 -7.65 -2.74
N GLY A 89 7.10 -8.88 -3.09
CA GLY A 89 7.99 -9.98 -3.47
C GLY A 89 8.16 -10.15 -4.98
N ALA A 90 7.53 -9.29 -5.79
CA ALA A 90 7.42 -9.43 -7.25
C ALA A 90 8.73 -9.36 -8.06
N GLY A 91 9.87 -9.07 -7.41
CA GLY A 91 11.16 -8.92 -8.08
C GLY A 91 11.43 -7.50 -8.60
N PRO A 92 12.38 -7.32 -9.52
CA PRO A 92 12.76 -6.01 -10.02
C PRO A 92 11.69 -5.38 -10.93
N ASP A 93 11.84 -4.08 -11.19
CA ASP A 93 11.04 -3.29 -12.12
C ASP A 93 9.52 -3.34 -11.83
N ALA A 94 9.13 -3.21 -10.56
CA ALA A 94 7.74 -3.36 -10.17
C ALA A 94 6.83 -2.27 -10.75
N PHE A 95 7.33 -1.05 -11.03
CA PHE A 95 6.54 -0.06 -11.77
C PHE A 95 6.24 -0.51 -13.21
N ALA A 96 7.16 -1.23 -13.86
CA ALA A 96 6.89 -1.78 -15.19
C ALA A 96 5.80 -2.86 -15.11
N GLN A 97 5.87 -3.74 -14.11
CA GLN A 97 4.85 -4.76 -13.86
C GLN A 97 3.47 -4.14 -13.60
N LEU A 98 3.40 -3.08 -12.79
CA LEU A 98 2.15 -2.33 -12.55
C LEU A 98 1.58 -1.76 -13.87
N ARG A 99 2.42 -1.10 -14.67
CA ARG A 99 2.00 -0.54 -15.97
C ARG A 99 1.48 -1.63 -16.91
N ASP A 100 2.17 -2.76 -16.99
CA ASP A 100 1.79 -3.87 -17.87
C ASP A 100 0.47 -4.52 -17.41
N ALA A 101 0.18 -4.45 -16.10
CA ALA A 101 -1.12 -4.81 -15.52
C ALA A 101 -2.20 -3.70 -15.66
N GLY A 102 -1.91 -2.59 -16.34
CA GLY A 102 -2.82 -1.46 -16.51
C GLY A 102 -2.98 -0.57 -15.27
N VAL A 103 -2.11 -0.72 -14.27
CA VAL A 103 -2.05 0.12 -13.07
C VAL A 103 -1.04 1.22 -13.30
N VAL A 104 -1.52 2.37 -13.76
CA VAL A 104 -0.70 3.55 -14.04
C VAL A 104 -0.74 4.51 -12.85
N LEU A 105 0.38 5.19 -12.60
CA LEU A 105 0.43 6.25 -11.59
C LEU A 105 -0.55 7.38 -11.95
N PRO A 106 -1.40 7.83 -11.02
CA PRO A 106 -2.25 8.99 -11.26
C PRO A 106 -1.43 10.27 -11.52
N GLU A 107 -2.07 11.28 -12.10
CA GLU A 107 -1.43 12.56 -12.37
C GLU A 107 -0.93 13.22 -11.08
N GLY A 108 0.26 13.82 -11.11
CA GLY A 108 0.87 14.47 -9.94
C GLY A 108 1.59 13.52 -8.97
N TRP A 109 1.50 12.20 -9.19
CA TRP A 109 2.25 11.22 -8.41
C TRP A 109 3.67 11.08 -8.96
N VAL A 110 4.65 11.12 -8.07
CA VAL A 110 6.08 11.06 -8.42
C VAL A 110 6.67 9.76 -7.88
N PRO A 111 7.19 8.86 -8.73
CA PRO A 111 7.90 7.68 -8.28
C PRO A 111 9.24 8.09 -7.65
N CYS A 112 9.45 7.72 -6.39
CA CYS A 112 10.66 8.03 -5.63
C CYS A 112 11.57 6.81 -5.46
N GLN A 113 11.01 5.60 -5.43
CA GLN A 113 11.78 4.36 -5.29
C GLN A 113 11.10 3.20 -6.04
N ASP A 114 11.91 2.40 -6.72
CA ASP A 114 11.58 1.05 -7.17
C ASP A 114 12.71 0.12 -6.73
N ASN A 115 12.45 -0.72 -5.74
CA ASN A 115 13.47 -1.60 -5.20
C ASN A 115 12.89 -2.97 -4.83
N PRO A 116 13.47 -4.08 -5.32
CA PRO A 116 12.95 -5.42 -5.07
C PRO A 116 12.95 -5.82 -3.59
N ARG A 117 13.83 -5.20 -2.77
CA ARG A 117 13.93 -5.46 -1.32
C ARG A 117 13.16 -4.46 -0.47
N ARG A 118 13.21 -3.17 -0.85
CA ARG A 118 12.66 -2.05 -0.06
C ARG A 118 11.27 -1.62 -0.54
N GLY A 119 10.78 -2.17 -1.64
CA GLY A 119 9.49 -1.86 -2.22
C GLY A 119 9.49 -0.60 -3.08
N LEU A 120 8.27 -0.25 -3.52
CA LEU A 120 7.96 0.98 -4.22
C LEU A 120 7.72 2.12 -3.24
N VAL A 121 8.06 3.34 -3.64
CA VAL A 121 7.64 4.57 -2.95
C VAL A 121 7.23 5.59 -3.98
N MET A 122 6.07 6.22 -3.77
CA MET A 122 5.64 7.39 -4.52
C MET A 122 5.23 8.52 -3.58
N GLU A 123 5.54 9.75 -3.98
CA GLU A 123 5.01 10.97 -3.39
C GLU A 123 3.79 11.45 -4.18
N LEU A 124 2.77 11.90 -3.47
CA LEU A 124 1.54 12.42 -4.04
C LEU A 124 1.62 13.94 -3.96
N ARG A 125 2.04 14.59 -5.05
CA ARG A 125 2.22 16.04 -5.07
C ARG A 125 0.89 16.71 -5.41
N GLY A 126 0.46 17.61 -4.54
CA GLY A 126 -0.86 18.25 -4.62
C GLY A 126 -1.89 17.59 -3.71
N THR A 127 -3.15 17.94 -3.90
CA THR A 127 -4.27 17.32 -3.16
C THR A 127 -4.63 15.99 -3.82
N ALA A 128 -4.34 14.89 -3.14
CA ALA A 128 -4.79 13.56 -3.54
C ALA A 128 -6.10 13.21 -2.82
N ASP A 129 -7.10 12.80 -3.59
CA ASP A 129 -8.34 12.26 -3.06
C ASP A 129 -8.07 10.89 -2.42
N VAL A 130 -8.54 10.68 -1.18
CA VAL A 130 -8.38 9.39 -0.48
C VAL A 130 -9.01 8.24 -1.25
N ALA A 131 -10.05 8.49 -2.06
CA ALA A 131 -10.64 7.47 -2.92
C ALA A 131 -9.72 7.06 -4.08
N GLU A 132 -9.05 8.02 -4.73
CA GLU A 132 -8.06 7.74 -5.77
C GLU A 132 -6.85 7.00 -5.19
N VAL A 133 -6.39 7.41 -4.01
CA VAL A 133 -5.32 6.69 -3.30
C VAL A 133 -5.72 5.25 -3.02
N PHE A 134 -6.94 5.04 -2.50
CA PHE A 134 -7.44 3.72 -2.15
C PHE A 134 -7.62 2.80 -3.37
N ASP A 135 -8.16 3.33 -4.47
CA ASP A 135 -8.26 2.61 -5.75
C ASP A 135 -6.87 2.20 -6.26
N PHE A 136 -5.92 3.14 -6.27
CA PHE A 136 -4.57 2.85 -6.72
C PHE A 136 -3.91 1.74 -5.88
N ILE A 137 -3.91 1.87 -4.54
CA ILE A 137 -3.21 0.89 -3.69
C ILE A 137 -3.83 -0.50 -3.79
N THR A 138 -5.15 -0.61 -3.89
CA THR A 138 -5.83 -1.92 -3.99
C THR A 138 -5.52 -2.61 -5.32
N ARG A 139 -5.52 -1.85 -6.42
CA ARG A 139 -5.12 -2.34 -7.74
C ARG A 139 -3.64 -2.73 -7.80
N ALA A 140 -2.77 -1.91 -7.24
CA ALA A 140 -1.33 -2.16 -7.23
C ALA A 140 -0.95 -3.38 -6.37
N VAL A 141 -1.52 -3.47 -5.16
CA VAL A 141 -1.34 -4.64 -4.27
C VAL A 141 -1.88 -5.90 -4.93
N THR A 142 -3.04 -5.82 -5.60
CA THR A 142 -3.60 -6.96 -6.36
C THR A 142 -2.67 -7.40 -7.48
N ALA A 143 -2.18 -6.48 -8.29
CA ALA A 143 -1.30 -6.79 -9.42
C ALA A 143 0.05 -7.39 -8.99
N LEU A 144 0.58 -6.99 -7.84
CA LEU A 144 1.84 -7.50 -7.29
C LEU A 144 1.65 -8.75 -6.41
N CYS A 145 0.42 -9.17 -6.16
CA CYS A 145 0.13 -10.34 -5.34
C CYS A 145 0.28 -11.62 -6.17
N PRO A 146 1.06 -12.62 -5.72
CA PRO A 146 1.17 -13.89 -6.42
C PRO A 146 -0.07 -14.79 -6.26
N ALA A 147 -0.95 -14.48 -5.30
CA ALA A 147 -2.19 -15.19 -5.07
C ALA A 147 -3.39 -14.45 -5.70
N GLN A 148 -4.48 -15.17 -5.93
CA GLN A 148 -5.71 -14.56 -6.42
C GLN A 148 -6.37 -13.73 -5.30
N VAL A 149 -6.44 -12.41 -5.49
CA VAL A 149 -7.11 -11.50 -4.55
C VAL A 149 -8.61 -11.45 -4.85
N SER A 150 -9.44 -11.67 -3.84
CA SER A 150 -10.91 -11.76 -3.96
C SER A 150 -11.63 -10.42 -3.98
N GLY A 151 -10.91 -9.30 -3.92
CA GLY A 151 -11.47 -7.97 -3.65
C GLY A 151 -11.69 -7.71 -2.16
N ARG A 152 -11.10 -8.52 -1.27
CA ARG A 152 -11.11 -8.30 0.18
C ARG A 152 -9.72 -7.94 0.69
N PHE A 153 -9.69 -7.04 1.65
CA PHE A 153 -8.47 -6.50 2.24
C PHE A 153 -8.61 -6.35 3.76
N ILE A 154 -7.48 -6.22 4.43
CA ILE A 154 -7.39 -5.84 5.83
C ILE A 154 -6.66 -4.50 5.89
N ALA A 155 -7.37 -3.47 6.36
CA ALA A 155 -6.84 -2.14 6.60
C ALA A 155 -6.58 -1.94 8.10
N ALA A 156 -5.39 -1.51 8.48
CA ALA A 156 -5.05 -1.15 9.85
C ALA A 156 -4.63 0.31 9.92
N PHE A 157 -5.19 1.07 10.85
CA PHE A 157 -4.81 2.45 11.09
C PHE A 157 -3.83 2.51 12.25
N VAL A 158 -2.60 2.88 11.96
CA VAL A 158 -1.51 2.89 12.92
C VAL A 158 -1.33 4.31 13.47
N GLU A 159 -1.09 4.41 14.77
CA GLU A 159 -0.79 5.67 15.45
C GLU A 159 0.55 5.61 16.18
N GLN A 160 1.39 6.61 15.92
CA GLN A 160 2.64 6.84 16.64
C GLN A 160 2.38 7.76 17.84
N ARG A 161 2.66 7.24 19.05
CA ARG A 161 2.61 8.01 20.30
C ARG A 161 3.75 9.02 20.38
#